data_AF-A0A1B9SFE6-F1
#
_entry.id   AF-A0A1B9SFE6-F1
#
_cell.length_a   1.000
_cell.length_b   1.000
_cell.length_c   1.000
_cell.angle_alpha   90.00
_cell.angle_beta   90.00
_cell.angle_gamma   90.00
#
_symmetry.space_group_name_H-M   'P 1'
#
loop_
_entity.id
_entity.type
_entity.pdbx_description
1 polymer ?
#
loop_
_entity_poly.entity_id
_entity_poly.type
_entity_poly.pdbx_seq_one_letter_code
_entity_poly.pdbx_strand_id
1 'polypeptide(L)'
;MNLSILLTVLNAFLAIIPNISNSTALNKVVAAILSFEPIITQFYSEIKPTIENIIAAVSANPTSTATQLAALKALDAATDKAFDDAFAAYSANHTDAAPAAAAS
;
A
#
# COMPACT_ATOMS: atom_id res chain seq x y z
N MET A 1 2.32 -8.19 -13.62
CA MET A 1 3.56 -7.88 -12.87
C MET A 1 3.65 -8.84 -11.71
N ASN A 2 4.82 -9.43 -11.39
CA ASN A 2 4.96 -10.30 -10.22
C ASN A 2 5.19 -9.46 -8.94
N LEU A 3 4.85 -10.02 -7.79
CA LEU A 3 5.02 -9.40 -6.47
C LEU A 3 6.48 -8.93 -6.24
N SER A 4 7.46 -9.74 -6.64
CA SER A 4 8.88 -9.43 -6.44
C SER A 4 9.34 -8.18 -7.21
N ILE A 5 8.87 -7.97 -8.44
CA ILE A 5 9.17 -6.74 -9.20
C ILE A 5 8.53 -5.53 -8.52
N LEU A 6 7.27 -5.65 -8.08
CA LEU A 6 6.58 -4.56 -7.38
C LEU A 6 7.28 -4.19 -6.07
N LEU A 7 7.65 -5.17 -5.23
CA LEU A 7 8.42 -4.93 -4.01
C LEU A 7 9.77 -4.29 -4.30
N THR A 8 10.46 -4.71 -5.37
CA THR A 8 11.74 -4.11 -5.77
C THR A 8 11.56 -2.63 -6.13
N VAL A 9 10.52 -2.32 -6.91
CA VAL A 9 10.20 -0.95 -7.32
C VAL A 9 9.80 -0.08 -6.11
N LEU A 10 8.93 -0.59 -5.24
CA LEU A 10 8.50 0.13 -4.04
C LEU A 10 9.66 0.38 -3.08
N ASN A 11 10.55 -0.60 -2.88
CA ASN A 11 11.76 -0.41 -2.07
C ASN A 11 12.75 0.57 -2.72
N ALA A 12 12.86 0.57 -4.05
CA ALA A 12 13.66 1.58 -4.74
C ALA A 12 13.09 2.99 -4.53
N PHE A 13 11.76 3.15 -4.56
CA PHE A 13 11.11 4.41 -4.19
C PHE A 13 11.37 4.79 -2.74
N LEU A 14 11.24 3.84 -1.80
CA LEU A 14 11.52 4.07 -0.39
C LEU A 14 12.95 4.58 -0.15
N ALA A 15 13.95 4.02 -0.85
CA ALA A 15 15.34 4.43 -0.71
C ALA A 15 15.64 5.82 -1.30
N ILE A 16 14.94 6.22 -2.37
CA ILE A 16 15.17 7.52 -3.00
C ILE A 16 14.40 8.65 -2.32
N ILE A 17 13.22 8.39 -1.74
CA ILE A 17 12.36 9.41 -1.13
C ILE A 17 13.13 10.34 -0.17
N PRO A 18 13.96 9.87 0.78
CA PRO A 18 14.70 10.76 1.69
C PRO A 18 15.69 11.69 1.00
N ASN A 19 16.20 11.28 -0.17
CA ASN A 19 17.18 12.03 -0.94
C ASN A 19 16.53 13.05 -1.89
N ILE A 20 15.20 13.00 -2.06
CA ILE A 20 14.48 13.93 -2.93
C ILE A 20 14.33 15.27 -2.21
N SER A 21 14.99 16.29 -2.75
CA SER A 21 14.89 17.68 -2.29
C SER A 21 14.06 18.55 -3.25
N ASN A 22 13.44 17.97 -4.27
CA ASN A 22 12.60 18.65 -5.25
C ASN A 22 11.15 18.13 -5.18
N SER A 23 10.20 19.01 -4.89
CA SER A 23 8.78 18.66 -4.78
C SER A 23 8.18 18.09 -6.06
N THR A 24 8.68 18.49 -7.24
CA THR A 24 8.26 17.94 -8.54
C THR A 24 8.70 16.49 -8.69
N ALA A 25 9.92 16.16 -8.27
CA ALA A 25 10.42 14.79 -8.30
C ALA A 25 9.65 13.90 -7.32
N LEU A 26 9.36 14.42 -6.12
CA LEU A 26 8.56 13.71 -5.12
C LEU A 26 7.13 13.46 -5.63
N ASN A 27 6.53 14.44 -6.30
CA ASN A 27 5.23 14.29 -6.96
C ASN A 27 5.21 13.16 -7.99
N LYS A 28 6.25 13.05 -8.81
CA LYS A 28 6.35 11.95 -9.79
C LYS A 28 6.46 10.59 -9.12
N VAL A 29 7.20 10.49 -8.01
CA VAL A 29 7.31 9.24 -7.23
C VAL A 29 5.96 8.87 -6.62
N VAL A 30 5.27 9.80 -5.97
CA VAL A 30 3.94 9.55 -5.40
C VAL A 30 2.93 9.15 -6.49
N ALA A 31 2.92 9.85 -7.62
CA ALA A 31 2.05 9.49 -8.75
C ALA A 31 2.37 8.11 -9.32
N ALA A 32 3.65 7.72 -9.38
CA ALA A 32 4.05 6.38 -9.80
C ALA A 32 3.55 5.31 -8.82
N ILE A 33 3.66 5.53 -7.51
CA ILE A 33 3.14 4.61 -6.49
C ILE A 33 1.62 4.44 -6.65
N LEU A 34 0.89 5.55 -6.83
CA LEU A 34 -0.56 5.52 -7.06
C LEU A 34 -0.94 4.77 -8.34
N SER A 35 -0.12 4.82 -9.39
CA SER A 35 -0.39 4.06 -10.63
C SER A 35 -0.34 2.54 -10.44
N PHE A 36 0.30 2.07 -9.36
CA PHE A 36 0.38 0.66 -9.00
C PHE A 36 -0.75 0.20 -8.06
N GLU A 37 -1.67 1.09 -7.66
CA GLU A 37 -2.83 0.79 -6.83
C GLU A 37 -3.53 -0.55 -7.15
N PRO A 38 -3.92 -0.86 -8.41
CA PRO A 38 -4.63 -2.11 -8.71
C PRO A 38 -3.80 -3.38 -8.48
N ILE A 39 -2.47 -3.26 -8.44
CA ILE A 39 -1.56 -4.39 -8.19
C ILE A 39 -1.24 -4.46 -6.70
N ILE A 40 -1.17 -3.30 -6.02
CA ILE A 40 -0.99 -3.22 -4.57
C ILE A 40 -2.18 -3.86 -3.85
N THR A 41 -3.42 -3.59 -4.29
CA THR A 41 -4.64 -4.24 -3.76
C THR A 41 -4.63 -5.75 -3.95
N GLN A 42 -4.09 -6.25 -5.06
CA GLN A 42 -3.98 -7.69 -5.32
C GLN A 42 -3.03 -8.41 -4.36
N PHE A 43 -1.97 -7.74 -3.90
CA PHE A 43 -0.92 -8.33 -3.05
C PHE A 43 -0.81 -7.62 -1.69
N TYR A 44 -1.91 -7.06 -1.20
CA TYR A 44 -1.87 -6.13 -0.07
C TYR A 44 -1.22 -6.69 1.19
N SER A 45 -1.55 -7.93 1.56
CA SER A 45 -1.03 -8.57 2.78
C SER A 45 0.50 -8.59 2.86
N GLU A 46 1.19 -8.69 1.72
CA GLU A 46 2.65 -8.69 1.66
C GLU A 46 3.26 -7.30 1.45
N ILE A 47 2.48 -6.38 0.87
CA ILE A 47 2.97 -5.04 0.47
C ILE A 47 2.63 -3.96 1.50
N LYS A 48 1.61 -4.17 2.36
CA LYS A 48 1.20 -3.25 3.43
C LYS A 48 2.38 -2.64 4.21
N PRO A 49 3.31 -3.42 4.79
CA PRO A 49 4.43 -2.83 5.54
C PRO A 49 5.31 -1.93 4.66
N THR A 50 5.45 -2.23 3.37
CA THR A 50 6.21 -1.37 2.44
C THR A 50 5.49 -0.05 2.17
N ILE A 51 4.16 -0.05 2.04
CA ILE A 51 3.37 1.19 1.84
C ILE A 51 3.42 2.07 3.09
N GLU A 52 3.27 1.49 4.28
CA GLU A 52 3.40 2.22 5.55
C GLU A 52 4.78 2.87 5.68
N ASN A 53 5.85 2.15 5.32
CA ASN A 53 7.21 2.68 5.29
C ASN A 53 7.37 3.83 4.28
N ILE A 54 6.75 3.73 3.11
CA ILE A 54 6.74 4.81 2.11
C ILE A 54 6.03 6.05 2.65
N ILE A 55 4.87 5.87 3.29
CA ILE A 55 4.12 6.97 3.92
C ILE A 55 4.98 7.64 4.98
N ALA A 56 5.66 6.87 5.83
CA ALA A 56 6.56 7.39 6.84
C ALA A 56 7.74 8.15 6.22
N ALA A 57 8.36 7.62 5.17
CA ALA A 57 9.47 8.26 4.47
C ALA A 57 9.05 9.57 3.78
N VAL A 58 7.88 9.59 3.14
CA VAL A 58 7.32 10.82 2.56
C VAL A 58 6.98 11.81 3.67
N SER A 59 6.38 11.37 4.77
CA SER A 59 6.07 12.23 5.92
C SER A 59 7.30 12.87 6.56
N ALA A 60 8.43 12.15 6.57
CA ALA A 60 9.69 12.63 7.11
C ALA A 60 10.42 13.56 6.13
N ASN A 61 10.05 13.57 4.85
CA ASN A 61 10.70 14.41 3.86
C ASN A 61 10.18 15.86 3.97
N PRO A 62 11.06 16.87 4.15
CA PRO A 62 10.65 18.28 4.29
C PRO A 62 10.05 18.88 3.02
N THR A 63 10.22 18.23 1.87
CA THR A 63 9.63 18.63 0.58
C THR A 63 8.28 17.97 0.31
N SER A 64 7.82 17.13 1.23
CA SER A 64 6.49 16.53 1.18
C SER A 64 5.41 17.59 1.39
N THR A 65 4.33 17.41 0.65
CA THR A 65 3.14 18.26 0.73
C THR A 65 2.02 17.49 1.41
N ALA A 66 1.15 18.20 2.12
CA ALA A 66 -0.02 17.61 2.75
C ALA A 66 -0.90 16.82 1.75
N THR A 67 -0.97 17.29 0.49
CA THR A 67 -1.71 16.61 -0.59
C THR A 67 -1.10 15.26 -0.95
N GLN A 68 0.23 15.13 -1.00
CA GLN A 68 0.90 13.85 -1.28
C GLN A 68 0.68 12.85 -0.14
N LEU A 69 0.81 13.31 1.11
CA LEU A 69 0.50 12.50 2.29
C LEU A 69 -0.96 12.04 2.30
N ALA A 70 -1.89 12.94 1.98
CA ALA A 70 -3.31 12.60 1.90
C ALA A 70 -3.58 11.56 0.81
N ALA A 71 -2.94 11.68 -0.36
CA ALA A 71 -3.09 10.72 -1.44
C ALA A 71 -2.54 9.33 -1.08
N LEU A 72 -1.37 9.26 -0.42
CA LEU A 72 -0.80 7.99 0.03
C LEU A 72 -1.62 7.34 1.17
N LYS A 73 -2.17 8.14 2.08
CA LYS A 73 -3.09 7.65 3.12
C LYS A 73 -4.41 7.16 2.51
N ALA A 74 -4.91 7.85 1.48
CA ALA A 74 -6.09 7.40 0.76
C ALA A 74 -5.84 6.08 0.03
N LEU A 75 -4.65 5.89 -0.54
CA LEU A 75 -4.23 4.62 -1.13
C LEU A 75 -4.22 3.51 -0.07
N ASP A 76 -3.61 3.73 1.09
CA ASP A 76 -3.57 2.74 2.17
C ASP A 76 -4.99 2.36 2.63
N ALA A 77 -5.86 3.35 2.88
CA ALA A 77 -7.25 3.12 3.26
C ALA A 77 -8.09 2.44 2.18
N ALA A 78 -7.90 2.79 0.90
CA ALA A 78 -8.56 2.12 -0.22
C ALA A 78 -8.12 0.67 -0.33
N THR A 79 -6.86 0.38 -0.01
CA THR A 79 -6.30 -0.96 -0.07
C THR A 79 -6.77 -1.82 1.11
N ASP A 80 -6.79 -1.28 2.33
CA ASP A 80 -7.41 -1.93 3.50
C ASP A 80 -8.87 -2.28 3.21
N LYS A 81 -9.65 -1.32 2.67
CA LYS A 81 -11.06 -1.57 2.33
C LYS A 81 -11.22 -2.65 1.25
N ALA A 82 -10.41 -2.62 0.19
CA ALA A 82 -10.47 -3.60 -0.88
C ALA A 82 -10.11 -5.01 -0.39
N PHE A 83 -9.16 -5.12 0.56
CA PHE A 83 -8.82 -6.38 1.20
C PHE A 83 -9.96 -6.89 2.08
N ASP A 84 -10.56 -6.04 2.92
CA ASP A 84 -11.71 -6.40 3.75
C ASP A 84 -12.92 -6.83 2.90
N ASP A 85 -13.20 -6.12 1.80
CA ASP A 85 -14.26 -6.49 0.86
C ASP A 85 -13.96 -7.84 0.18
N ALA A 86 -12.70 -8.09 -0.22
CA ALA A 86 -12.28 -9.36 -0.81
C ALA A 86 -12.33 -10.51 0.20
N PHE A 87 -11.96 -10.26 1.46
CA PHE A 87 -12.05 -11.22 2.55
C PHE A 87 -13.51 -11.54 2.91
N ALA A 88 -14.38 -10.53 2.94
CA ALA A 88 -15.81 -10.70 3.13
C ALA A 88 -16.44 -11.48 1.97
N ALA A 89 -16.07 -11.19 0.71
CA ALA A 89 -16.52 -11.93 -0.46
C ALA A 89 -15.98 -13.37 -0.49
N TYR A 90 -14.74 -13.59 -0.03
CA TYR A 90 -14.18 -14.92 0.13
C TYR A 90 -14.93 -15.70 1.22
N SER A 91 -15.16 -15.11 2.39
CA SER A 91 -15.91 -15.70 3.50
C SER A 91 -17.37 -15.99 3.13
N ALA A 92 -17.99 -15.12 2.32
CA ALA A 92 -19.35 -15.34 1.81
C ALA A 92 -19.42 -16.48 0.77
N ASN A 93 -18.35 -16.72 0.02
CA ASN A 93 -18.26 -17.81 -0.96
C ASN A 93 -17.58 -19.09 -0.41
N HIS A 94 -17.06 -19.08 0.81
CA HIS A 94 -16.47 -20.21 1.53
C HIS A 94 -17.16 -20.38 2.90
N THR A 95 -18.45 -20.68 2.89
CA THR A 95 -19.26 -20.97 4.10
C THR A 95 -18.87 -22.26 4.84
N ASP A 96 -17.70 -22.87 4.57
CA ASP A 96 -17.27 -24.15 5.16
C ASP A 96 -15.88 -24.09 5.81
N ALA A 97 -15.55 -22.96 6.40
CA ALA A 97 -14.47 -22.88 7.39
C ALA A 97 -14.92 -22.00 8.55
N ALA A 98 -15.97 -22.42 9.24
CA ALA A 98 -16.07 -22.09 10.65
C ALA A 98 -14.78 -22.61 11.31
N PRO A 99 -13.94 -21.78 11.98
CA PRO A 99 -13.06 -22.37 12.96
C PRO A 99 -13.99 -23.04 13.95
N ALA A 100 -13.78 -24.33 14.20
CA ALA A 100 -14.41 -25.02 15.31
C ALA A 100 -13.96 -24.32 16.61
N ALA A 101 -14.61 -23.21 16.94
CA ALA A 101 -14.59 -22.63 18.25
C ALA A 101 -15.41 -23.57 19.13
N ALA A 102 -14.69 -24.24 20.03
CA ALA A 102 -15.17 -24.78 21.29
C ALA A 102 -16.41 -25.68 21.24
N ALA A 103 -16.18 -26.99 21.38
CA ALA A 103 -17.11 -27.86 22.07
C ALA A 103 -16.32 -28.80 23.01
N SER A 104 -16.35 -28.43 24.29
CA SER A 104 -16.29 -29.26 25.52
C SER A 104 -15.40 -30.49 25.56
#